data_AF-A0A424YNN5-F1
#
_entry.id   AF-A0A424YNN5-F1
#
_cell.length_a   1.000
_cell.length_b   1.000
_cell.length_c   1.000
_cell.angle_alpha   90.00
_cell.angle_beta   90.00
_cell.angle_gamma   90.00
#
_symmetry.space_group_name_H-M   'P 1'
#
loop_
_entity.id
_entity.type
_entity.pdbx_description
1 polymer ?
#
loop_
_entity_poly.entity_id
_entity_poly.type
_entity_poly.pdbx_seq_one_letter_code
_entity_poly.pdbx_strand_id
1 'polypeptide(L)'
;MLDLMKQYGTYIAFILAFGLMMAYAVDWVRIGIADTIDIFIGPLSDTFGLPFFAVILFLSGLTGLYSSLIQKYTIDYEKMQEVQAKMKDFQMKYREAQLSGDEKAIKKLEVKRDAMMKDQLEMSKQQFTPMAYIILVTVPIFFWFLHRFHTMDVDCLLTTDTAIVFPFAGVIGLHEMAIWIIPAWILWYMICSLTVSQVIRKALNIGGI
;
A
#
# COMPACT_ATOMS: atom_id res chain seq x y z
N MET A 1 3.34 -17.92 -13.84
CA MET A 1 3.65 -16.92 -12.80
C MET A 1 2.41 -16.24 -12.20
N LEU A 2 1.39 -15.90 -13.01
CA LEU A 2 0.14 -15.29 -12.53
C LEU A 2 -0.70 -16.19 -11.58
N ASP A 3 -0.70 -17.51 -11.79
CA ASP A 3 -1.51 -18.42 -10.94
C ASP A 3 -0.86 -18.77 -9.60
N LEU A 4 0.48 -18.83 -9.52
CA LEU A 4 1.21 -19.02 -8.26
C LEU A 4 1.02 -17.84 -7.30
N MET A 5 0.90 -16.62 -7.84
CA MET A 5 0.64 -15.42 -7.03
C MET A 5 -0.80 -15.33 -6.52
N LYS A 6 -1.79 -15.94 -7.21
CA LYS A 6 -3.18 -15.99 -6.72
C LYS A 6 -3.37 -16.90 -5.50
N GLN A 7 -2.57 -17.96 -5.37
CA GLN A 7 -2.71 -18.93 -4.29
C GLN A 7 -1.79 -18.65 -3.08
N TYR A 8 -0.59 -18.09 -3.33
CA TYR A 8 0.42 -17.82 -2.29
C TYR A 8 0.75 -16.34 -2.10
N GLY A 9 -0.02 -15.41 -2.69
CA GLY A 9 0.28 -13.97 -2.71
C GLY A 9 0.63 -13.37 -1.34
N THR A 10 -0.05 -13.76 -0.27
CA THR A 10 0.25 -13.29 1.09
C THR A 10 1.59 -13.82 1.61
N TYR A 11 1.89 -15.10 1.42
CA TYR A 11 3.19 -15.68 1.82
C TYR A 11 4.32 -15.08 1.00
N ILE A 12 4.09 -14.88 -0.30
CA ILE A 12 5.07 -14.21 -1.18
C ILE A 12 5.28 -12.78 -0.71
N ALA A 13 4.24 -12.01 -0.38
CA ALA A 13 4.38 -10.65 0.14
C ALA A 13 5.17 -10.60 1.45
N PHE A 14 4.89 -11.50 2.39
CA PHE A 14 5.61 -11.56 3.66
C PHE A 14 7.07 -12.00 3.47
N ILE A 15 7.31 -13.04 2.66
CA ILE A 15 8.67 -13.51 2.35
C ILE A 15 9.45 -12.42 1.58
N LEU A 16 8.78 -11.69 0.69
CA LEU A 16 9.38 -10.63 -0.10
C LEU A 16 9.64 -9.39 0.77
N ALA A 17 8.71 -8.98 1.63
CA ALA A 17 8.94 -7.89 2.58
C ALA A 17 10.07 -8.23 3.57
N PHE A 18 10.08 -9.45 4.11
CA PHE A 18 11.12 -9.91 5.02
C PHE A 18 12.47 -10.06 4.31
N GLY A 19 12.46 -10.63 3.10
CA GLY A 19 13.63 -10.75 2.24
C GLY A 19 14.20 -9.40 1.82
N LEU A 20 13.34 -8.41 1.56
CA LEU A 20 13.74 -7.04 1.25
C LEU A 20 14.31 -6.33 2.48
N MET A 21 13.71 -6.53 3.67
CA MET A 21 14.26 -6.00 4.91
C MET A 21 15.66 -6.57 5.21
N MET A 22 15.90 -7.85 4.91
CA MET A 22 17.24 -8.44 4.96
C MET A 22 18.14 -7.94 3.82
N ALA A 23 17.62 -7.72 2.62
CA ALA A 23 18.37 -7.18 1.49
C ALA A 23 18.87 -5.76 1.74
N TYR A 24 18.14 -4.95 2.51
CA TYR A 24 18.61 -3.61 2.92
C TYR A 24 19.84 -3.67 3.83
N ALA A 25 20.01 -4.74 4.62
CA ALA A 25 21.21 -4.94 5.43
C ALA A 25 22.46 -5.24 4.59
N VAL A 26 22.30 -5.46 3.28
CA VAL A 26 23.37 -5.84 2.37
C VAL A 26 23.66 -4.69 1.41
N ASP A 27 24.81 -4.03 1.59
CA ASP A 27 25.16 -2.80 0.87
C ASP A 27 25.15 -2.97 -0.67
N TRP A 28 25.62 -4.10 -1.20
CA TRP A 28 25.67 -4.33 -2.65
C TRP A 28 24.28 -4.44 -3.29
N VAL A 29 23.31 -5.02 -2.57
CA VAL A 29 21.93 -5.15 -3.06
C VAL A 29 21.24 -3.79 -3.04
N ARG A 30 21.46 -3.01 -1.96
CA ARG A 30 20.93 -1.65 -1.84
C ARG A 30 21.42 -0.75 -2.99
N ILE A 31 22.71 -0.75 -3.26
CA ILE A 31 23.32 0.07 -4.32
C ILE A 31 22.85 -0.40 -5.70
N GLY A 32 22.87 -1.72 -5.98
CA GLY A 32 22.45 -2.23 -7.28
C GLY A 32 20.98 -1.95 -7.63
N ILE A 33 20.07 -2.06 -6.66
CA ILE A 33 18.66 -1.69 -6.85
C ILE A 33 18.53 -0.18 -7.05
N ALA A 34 19.24 0.61 -6.25
CA ALA A 34 19.19 2.06 -6.35
C ALA A 34 19.70 2.54 -7.72
N ASP A 35 20.87 2.11 -8.17
CA ASP A 35 21.44 2.51 -9.47
C ASP A 35 20.50 2.14 -10.63
N THR A 36 19.88 0.96 -10.57
CA THR A 36 18.93 0.52 -11.60
C THR A 36 17.71 1.44 -11.67
N ILE A 37 17.18 1.82 -10.51
CA ILE A 37 16.02 2.73 -10.44
C ILE A 37 16.44 4.16 -10.81
N ASP A 38 17.66 4.56 -10.45
CA ASP A 38 18.21 5.89 -10.74
C ASP A 38 18.36 6.15 -12.24
N ILE A 39 18.63 5.14 -13.06
CA ILE A 39 18.62 5.29 -14.54
C ILE A 39 17.26 5.80 -15.05
N PHE A 40 16.15 5.40 -14.42
CA PHE A 40 14.80 5.80 -14.82
C PHE A 40 14.34 7.08 -14.13
N ILE A 41 14.72 7.29 -12.87
CA ILE A 41 14.19 8.36 -12.01
C ILE A 41 15.17 9.52 -11.84
N GLY A 42 16.48 9.26 -11.88
CA GLY A 42 17.57 10.25 -11.84
C GLY A 42 17.41 11.36 -12.88
N PRO A 43 17.06 11.08 -14.16
CA PRO A 43 16.82 12.13 -15.15
C PRO A 43 15.69 13.10 -14.76
N LEU A 44 14.72 12.66 -13.96
CA LEU A 44 13.62 13.51 -13.47
C LEU A 44 14.11 14.56 -12.47
N SER A 45 15.12 14.23 -11.66
CA SER A 45 15.76 15.16 -10.73
C SER A 45 16.81 16.01 -11.44
N ASP A 46 17.73 15.35 -12.14
CA ASP A 46 18.98 15.96 -12.59
C ASP A 46 18.87 16.64 -13.96
N THR A 47 17.97 16.20 -14.83
CA THR A 47 17.77 16.81 -16.17
C THR A 47 16.62 17.82 -16.18
N PHE A 48 15.54 17.56 -15.43
CA PHE A 48 14.40 18.49 -15.35
C PHE A 48 14.56 19.57 -14.27
N GLY A 49 15.57 19.47 -13.39
CA GLY A 49 15.79 20.42 -12.29
C GLY A 49 14.60 20.47 -11.33
N LEU A 50 13.86 19.36 -11.21
CA LEU A 50 12.71 19.30 -10.33
C LEU A 50 13.18 19.12 -8.90
N PRO A 51 12.68 19.95 -7.96
CA PRO A 51 13.01 19.77 -6.56
C PRO A 51 12.50 18.41 -6.07
N PHE A 52 13.19 17.82 -5.10
CA PHE A 52 12.95 16.43 -4.72
C PHE A 52 11.52 16.16 -4.22
N PHE A 53 10.84 17.16 -3.63
CA PHE A 53 9.44 17.06 -3.25
C PHE A 53 8.49 16.84 -4.45
N ALA A 54 8.82 17.38 -5.62
CA ALA A 54 8.04 17.22 -6.85
C ALA A 54 8.24 15.82 -7.46
N VAL A 55 9.46 15.28 -7.34
CA VAL A 55 9.77 13.88 -7.70
C VAL A 55 8.96 12.93 -6.82
N ILE A 56 8.91 13.17 -5.51
CA ILE A 56 8.07 12.41 -4.56
C ILE A 56 6.59 12.48 -4.96
N LEU A 57 6.09 13.66 -5.33
CA LEU A 57 4.70 13.84 -5.78
C LEU A 57 4.43 13.01 -7.05
N PHE A 58 5.31 13.08 -8.04
CA PHE A 58 5.16 12.31 -9.27
C PHE A 58 5.17 10.80 -9.01
N LEU A 59 6.13 10.30 -8.23
CA LEU A 59 6.23 8.88 -7.86
C LEU A 59 5.04 8.40 -7.03
N SER A 60 4.62 9.18 -6.03
CA SER A 60 3.46 8.84 -5.21
C SER A 60 2.17 8.86 -6.03
N GLY A 61 2.06 9.76 -7.00
CA GLY A 61 0.94 9.78 -7.94
C GLY A 61 0.90 8.54 -8.82
N LEU A 62 2.04 8.18 -9.43
CA LEU A 62 2.19 6.96 -10.23
C LEU A 62 1.93 5.71 -9.37
N THR A 63 2.37 5.74 -8.11
CA THR A 63 2.16 4.66 -7.14
C THR A 63 0.70 4.50 -6.77
N GLY A 64 0.01 5.61 -6.49
CA GLY A 64 -1.43 5.64 -6.28
C GLY A 64 -2.20 5.14 -7.51
N LEU A 65 -1.77 5.53 -8.71
CA LEU A 65 -2.37 5.11 -9.99
C LEU A 65 -2.31 3.60 -10.18
N TYR A 66 -1.10 3.02 -10.19
CA TYR A 66 -0.98 1.58 -10.40
C TYR A 66 -1.62 0.81 -9.24
N SER A 67 -1.48 1.28 -7.99
CA SER A 67 -2.06 0.62 -6.81
C SER A 67 -3.58 0.56 -6.90
N SER A 68 -4.21 1.66 -7.32
CA SER A 68 -5.66 1.72 -7.50
C SER A 68 -6.14 0.89 -8.68
N LEU A 69 -5.37 0.85 -9.78
CA LEU A 69 -5.68 -0.01 -10.93
C LEU A 69 -5.59 -1.49 -10.57
N ILE A 70 -4.53 -1.91 -9.87
CA ILE A 70 -4.38 -3.29 -9.41
C ILE A 70 -5.54 -3.66 -8.47
N GLN A 71 -5.90 -2.79 -7.53
CA GLN A 71 -7.06 -3.00 -6.66
C GLN A 71 -8.36 -3.14 -7.48
N LYS A 72 -8.58 -2.29 -8.49
CA LYS A 72 -9.75 -2.37 -9.39
C LYS A 72 -9.92 -3.74 -10.02
N TYR A 73 -8.84 -4.22 -10.63
CA TYR A 73 -8.89 -5.43 -11.45
C TYR A 73 -8.83 -6.71 -10.62
N THR A 74 -8.40 -6.62 -9.36
CA THR A 74 -8.23 -7.79 -8.50
C THR A 74 -9.39 -8.01 -7.54
N ILE A 75 -10.05 -6.93 -7.09
CA ILE A 75 -11.13 -7.00 -6.10
C ILE A 75 -12.48 -7.00 -6.82
N ASP A 76 -13.27 -8.04 -6.58
CA ASP A 76 -14.67 -8.06 -6.97
C ASP A 76 -15.52 -7.35 -5.90
N TYR A 77 -15.86 -6.10 -6.18
CA TYR A 77 -16.62 -5.25 -5.26
C TYR A 77 -18.08 -5.68 -5.12
N GLU A 78 -18.67 -6.28 -6.16
CA GLU A 78 -20.06 -6.76 -6.14
C GLU A 78 -20.17 -8.01 -5.26
N LYS A 79 -19.26 -8.97 -5.46
CA LYS A 79 -19.15 -10.15 -4.60
C LYS A 79 -18.87 -9.76 -3.14
N MET A 80 -18.04 -8.75 -2.91
CA MET A 80 -17.79 -8.24 -1.56
C MET A 80 -19.07 -7.74 -0.87
N GLN A 81 -19.89 -6.96 -1.58
CA GLN A 81 -21.15 -6.44 -1.04
C GLN A 81 -22.15 -7.57 -0.77
N GLU A 82 -22.26 -8.55 -1.68
CA GLU A 82 -23.13 -9.71 -1.51
C GLU A 82 -22.72 -10.55 -0.29
N VAL A 83 -21.42 -10.84 -0.13
CA VAL A 83 -20.89 -11.59 1.03
C VAL A 83 -21.13 -10.81 2.33
N GLN A 84 -20.91 -9.49 2.34
CA GLN A 84 -21.20 -8.65 3.50
C GLN A 84 -22.69 -8.66 3.88
N ALA A 85 -23.59 -8.59 2.88
CA ALA A 85 -25.03 -8.66 3.10
C ALA A 85 -25.45 -10.03 3.66
N LYS A 86 -24.95 -11.13 3.09
CA LYS A 86 -25.18 -12.50 3.58
C LYS A 86 -24.69 -12.68 5.02
N MET A 87 -23.50 -12.17 5.33
CA MET A 87 -22.93 -12.23 6.68
C MET A 87 -23.80 -11.49 7.69
N LYS A 88 -24.30 -10.29 7.34
CA LYS A 88 -25.19 -9.50 8.21
C LYS A 88 -26.51 -10.24 8.48
N ASP A 89 -27.14 -10.80 7.44
CA ASP A 89 -28.37 -11.60 7.57
C ASP A 89 -28.14 -12.85 8.42
N PHE A 90 -27.02 -13.54 8.21
CA PHE A 90 -26.66 -14.70 9.03
C PHE A 90 -26.45 -14.34 10.50
N GLN A 91 -25.72 -13.25 10.80
CA GLN A 91 -25.49 -12.83 12.18
C GLN A 91 -26.80 -12.53 12.92
N MET A 92 -27.79 -11.93 12.25
CA MET A 92 -29.13 -11.72 12.82
C MET A 92 -29.81 -13.06 13.12
N LYS A 93 -29.90 -13.96 12.14
CA LYS A 93 -30.54 -15.28 12.29
C LYS A 93 -29.84 -16.16 13.33
N TYR A 94 -28.52 -16.10 13.39
CA TYR A 94 -27.72 -16.83 14.37
C TYR A 94 -27.97 -16.34 15.79
N ARG A 95 -28.04 -15.02 15.98
CA ARG A 95 -28.40 -14.42 17.27
C ARG A 95 -29.81 -14.79 17.70
N GLU A 96 -30.79 -14.75 16.79
CA GLU A 96 -32.17 -15.18 17.06
C GLU A 96 -32.24 -16.66 17.45
N ALA A 97 -31.55 -17.53 16.71
CA ALA A 97 -31.48 -18.97 17.01
C ALA A 97 -30.86 -19.23 18.39
N GLN A 98 -29.78 -18.53 18.74
CA GLN A 98 -29.16 -18.62 20.07
C GLN A 98 -30.11 -18.15 21.19
N LEU A 99 -30.85 -17.06 20.99
CA LEU A 99 -31.82 -16.56 21.96
C LEU A 99 -33.02 -17.50 22.13
N SER A 100 -33.44 -18.17 21.06
CA SER A 100 -34.55 -19.12 21.07
C SER A 100 -34.19 -20.51 21.65
N GLY A 101 -32.89 -20.80 21.82
CA GLY A 101 -32.42 -22.10 22.34
C GLY A 101 -32.67 -23.29 21.40
N ASP A 102 -32.96 -23.07 20.12
CA ASP A 102 -33.23 -24.15 19.16
C ASP A 102 -31.92 -24.78 18.67
N GLU A 103 -31.48 -25.85 19.35
CA GLU A 103 -30.27 -26.60 19.02
C GLU A 103 -30.27 -27.14 17.57
N LYS A 104 -31.43 -27.47 17.00
CA LYS A 104 -31.51 -27.94 15.61
C LYS A 104 -31.27 -26.80 14.62
N ALA A 105 -31.82 -25.63 14.90
CA ALA A 105 -31.57 -24.42 14.12
C ALA A 105 -30.09 -24.00 14.20
N ILE A 106 -29.50 -24.03 15.40
CA ILE A 106 -28.08 -23.71 15.61
C ILE A 106 -27.18 -24.66 14.82
N LYS A 107 -27.40 -25.97 14.89
CA LYS A 107 -26.59 -26.96 14.17
C LYS A 107 -26.70 -26.82 12.65
N LYS A 108 -27.87 -26.44 12.14
CA LYS A 108 -28.08 -26.14 10.71
C LYS A 108 -27.39 -24.84 10.28
N LEU A 109 -27.31 -23.86 11.19
CA LEU A 109 -26.61 -22.60 10.97
C LEU A 109 -25.08 -22.75 11.09
N GLU A 110 -24.55 -23.67 11.90
CA GLU A 110 -23.11 -23.97 11.94
C GLU A 110 -22.57 -24.45 10.59
N VAL A 111 -23.28 -25.35 9.91
CA VAL A 111 -22.89 -25.80 8.56
C VAL A 111 -22.85 -24.62 7.57
N LYS A 112 -23.78 -23.67 7.70
CA LYS A 112 -23.77 -22.43 6.91
C LYS A 112 -22.64 -21.49 7.32
N ARG A 113 -22.27 -21.43 8.60
CA ARG A 113 -21.13 -20.64 9.12
C ARG A 113 -19.84 -21.05 8.43
N ASP A 114 -19.59 -22.35 8.30
CA ASP A 114 -18.37 -22.85 7.66
C ASP A 114 -18.33 -22.53 6.17
N ALA A 115 -19.48 -22.59 5.48
CA ALA A 115 -19.59 -22.13 4.09
C ALA A 115 -19.29 -20.62 3.96
N MET A 116 -19.88 -19.79 4.82
CA MET A 116 -19.61 -18.35 4.82
C MET A 116 -18.17 -18.01 5.22
N MET A 117 -17.56 -18.79 6.10
CA MET A 117 -16.15 -18.62 6.45
C MET A 117 -15.25 -18.88 5.24
N LYS A 118 -15.59 -19.85 4.38
CA LYS A 118 -14.89 -20.06 3.10
C LYS A 118 -15.04 -18.86 2.17
N ASP A 119 -16.25 -18.30 2.04
CA ASP A 119 -16.49 -17.10 1.24
C ASP A 119 -15.70 -15.89 1.78
N GLN A 120 -15.66 -15.72 3.11
CA GLN A 120 -14.88 -14.68 3.77
C GLN A 120 -13.38 -14.86 3.53
N LEU A 121 -12.88 -16.10 3.56
CA LEU A 121 -11.48 -16.40 3.25
C LEU A 121 -11.16 -16.14 1.79
N GLU A 122 -12.08 -16.42 0.87
CA GLU A 122 -11.92 -16.11 -0.55
C GLU A 122 -11.85 -14.59 -0.76
N MET A 123 -12.75 -13.83 -0.14
CA MET A 123 -12.72 -12.37 -0.16
C MET A 123 -11.41 -11.81 0.42
N SER A 124 -10.96 -12.38 1.53
CA SER A 124 -9.68 -12.00 2.15
C SER A 124 -8.50 -12.24 1.21
N LYS A 125 -8.46 -13.39 0.51
CA LYS A 125 -7.43 -13.67 -0.52
C LYS A 125 -7.47 -12.66 -1.66
N GLN A 126 -8.66 -12.28 -2.12
CA GLN A 126 -8.83 -11.25 -3.15
C GLN A 126 -8.30 -9.89 -2.69
N GLN A 127 -8.43 -9.54 -1.42
CA GLN A 127 -7.87 -8.29 -0.85
C GLN A 127 -6.36 -8.35 -0.60
N PHE A 128 -5.81 -9.52 -0.26
CA PHE A 128 -4.36 -9.66 -0.06
C PHE A 128 -3.57 -9.72 -1.37
N THR A 129 -4.17 -10.23 -2.43
CA THR A 129 -3.57 -10.29 -3.76
C THR A 129 -3.04 -8.92 -4.22
N PRO A 130 -3.83 -7.83 -4.25
CA PRO A 130 -3.34 -6.52 -4.69
C PRO A 130 -2.26 -5.97 -3.74
N MET A 131 -2.37 -6.22 -2.43
CA MET A 131 -1.38 -5.76 -1.45
C MET A 131 0.02 -6.32 -1.74
N ALA A 132 0.11 -7.60 -2.10
CA ALA A 132 1.37 -8.25 -2.45
C ALA A 132 2.06 -7.58 -3.64
N TYR A 133 1.30 -7.32 -4.70
CA TYR A 133 1.82 -6.64 -5.90
C TYR A 133 2.23 -5.19 -5.60
N ILE A 134 1.45 -4.48 -4.79
CA ILE A 134 1.77 -3.10 -4.41
C ILE A 134 3.10 -3.07 -3.66
N ILE A 135 3.27 -3.91 -2.64
CA ILE A 135 4.52 -4.00 -1.85
C ILE A 135 5.71 -4.34 -2.75
N LEU A 136 5.54 -5.28 -3.68
CA LEU A 136 6.61 -5.70 -4.59
C LEU A 136 7.16 -4.54 -5.44
N VAL A 137 6.29 -3.60 -5.82
CA VAL A 137 6.68 -2.42 -6.61
C VAL A 137 7.08 -1.24 -5.71
N THR A 138 6.37 -1.02 -4.60
CA THR A 138 6.60 0.12 -3.70
C THR A 138 7.92 -0.01 -2.93
N VAL A 139 8.31 -1.21 -2.48
CA VAL A 139 9.50 -1.36 -1.63
C VAL A 139 10.80 -1.01 -2.36
N PRO A 140 11.06 -1.49 -3.60
CA PRO A 140 12.23 -1.05 -4.36
C PRO A 140 12.30 0.47 -4.54
N ILE A 141 11.16 1.12 -4.80
CA ILE A 141 11.05 2.58 -4.92
C ILE A 141 11.46 3.25 -3.59
N PHE A 142 11.01 2.72 -2.46
CA PHE A 142 11.40 3.24 -1.14
C PHE A 142 12.88 3.04 -0.83
N PHE A 143 13.48 1.94 -1.29
CA PHE A 143 14.92 1.73 -1.13
C PHE A 143 15.74 2.73 -1.94
N TRP A 144 15.29 3.05 -3.16
CA TRP A 144 15.88 4.13 -3.93
C TRP A 144 15.75 5.48 -3.22
N PHE A 145 14.58 5.80 -2.65
CA PHE A 145 14.41 7.03 -1.84
C PHE A 145 15.44 7.10 -0.70
N LEU A 146 15.55 6.05 0.11
CA LEU A 146 16.49 5.99 1.22
C LEU A 146 17.95 6.12 0.76
N HIS A 147 18.31 5.45 -0.33
CA HIS A 147 19.66 5.56 -0.90
C HIS A 147 19.93 6.98 -1.39
N ARG A 148 18.99 7.59 -2.13
CA ARG A 148 19.14 8.95 -2.64
C ARG A 148 19.28 9.94 -1.49
N PHE A 149 18.51 9.79 -0.42
CA PHE A 149 18.66 10.61 0.79
C PHE A 149 20.02 10.44 1.47
N HIS A 150 20.58 9.24 1.53
CA HIS A 150 21.93 9.03 2.08
C HIS A 150 23.04 9.57 1.16
N THR A 151 22.82 9.62 -0.16
CA THR A 151 23.80 10.16 -1.13
C THR A 151 23.70 11.67 -1.33
N MET A 152 22.55 12.28 -1.02
CA MET A 152 22.43 13.74 -0.93
C MET A 152 23.16 14.17 0.34
N ASP A 153 24.20 15.00 0.23
CA ASP A 153 24.90 15.57 1.39
C ASP A 153 23.91 16.34 2.27
N VAL A 154 23.40 15.67 3.31
CA VAL A 154 22.33 16.16 4.20
C VAL A 154 22.80 17.32 5.08
N ASP A 155 24.12 17.57 5.12
CA ASP A 155 24.76 18.67 5.83
C ASP A 155 24.88 19.97 5.01
N CYS A 156 24.51 19.94 3.71
CA CYS A 156 24.62 21.11 2.86
C CYS A 156 23.28 21.86 2.79
N LEU A 157 23.27 23.10 3.33
CA LEU A 157 22.27 24.19 3.21
C LEU A 157 20.86 23.78 2.74
N LEU A 158 19.83 24.07 3.56
CA LEU A 158 18.41 23.98 3.14
C LEU A 158 18.21 24.77 1.84
N THR A 159 18.22 24.05 0.73
CA THR A 159 18.01 24.53 -0.62
C THR A 159 16.66 24.01 -1.07
N THR A 160 16.08 24.64 -2.10
CA THR A 160 14.77 24.27 -2.64
C THR A 160 14.68 22.79 -3.07
N ASP A 161 15.84 22.16 -3.31
CA ASP A 161 15.96 20.76 -3.70
C ASP A 161 15.90 19.79 -2.51
N THR A 162 16.32 20.23 -1.32
CA THR A 162 16.43 19.39 -0.11
C THR A 162 15.40 19.72 0.98
N ALA A 163 14.66 20.83 0.83
CA ALA A 163 13.74 21.33 1.83
C ALA A 163 12.28 21.40 1.34
N ILE A 164 11.34 21.28 2.29
CA ILE A 164 9.92 21.45 2.05
C ILE A 164 9.30 22.32 3.14
N VAL A 165 8.32 23.15 2.76
CA VAL A 165 7.61 24.03 3.69
C VAL A 165 6.37 23.32 4.22
N PHE A 166 6.37 22.98 5.50
CA PHE A 166 5.20 22.44 6.19
C PHE A 166 4.42 23.55 6.92
N PRO A 167 3.08 23.50 6.90
CA PRO A 167 2.22 24.55 7.47
C PRO A 167 2.38 24.75 8.97
N PHE A 168 2.83 23.73 9.71
CA PHE A 168 3.00 23.79 11.17
C PHE A 168 4.47 23.77 11.63
N ALA A 169 5.41 23.42 10.74
CA ALA A 169 6.83 23.21 11.08
C ALA A 169 7.79 24.16 10.34
N GLY A 170 7.30 24.95 9.37
CA GLY A 170 8.15 25.84 8.58
C GLY A 170 8.97 25.09 7.53
N VAL A 171 10.14 25.64 7.18
CA VAL A 171 11.07 25.01 6.23
C VAL A 171 11.83 23.91 6.96
N ILE A 172 11.62 22.67 6.57
CA ILE A 172 12.33 21.51 7.12
C ILE A 172 13.02 20.73 6.01
N GLY A 173 14.17 20.13 6.33
CA GLY A 173 14.83 19.21 5.41
C GLY A 173 13.96 17.99 5.16
N LEU A 174 13.94 17.47 3.94
CA LEU A 174 13.14 16.29 3.58
C LEU A 174 13.52 15.03 4.39
N HIS A 175 14.77 14.94 4.83
CA HIS A 175 15.29 13.88 5.70
C HIS A 175 15.00 14.13 7.20
N GLU A 176 14.71 15.38 7.59
CA GLU A 176 14.49 15.75 8.99
C GLU A 176 13.18 15.18 9.53
N MET A 177 13.14 14.97 10.85
CA MET A 177 11.94 14.54 11.55
C MET A 177 10.92 15.69 11.58
N ALA A 178 9.90 15.57 10.73
CA ALA A 178 8.83 16.57 10.64
C ALA A 178 7.88 16.51 11.84
N ILE A 179 7.41 15.30 12.18
CA ILE A 179 6.49 15.07 13.30
C ILE A 179 6.94 13.82 14.06
N TRP A 180 7.36 14.02 15.30
CA TRP A 180 7.70 12.98 16.27
C TRP A 180 8.84 12.05 15.83
N ILE A 181 8.54 10.95 15.14
CA ILE A 181 9.53 9.99 14.59
C ILE A 181 9.39 9.86 13.06
N ILE A 182 8.42 10.53 12.44
CA ILE A 182 8.17 10.40 11.00
C ILE A 182 8.99 11.46 10.24
N PRO A 183 9.89 11.05 9.32
CA PRO A 183 10.60 11.95 8.43
C PRO A 183 9.66 12.74 7.52
N ALA A 184 10.06 13.97 7.17
CA ALA A 184 9.31 14.88 6.31
C ALA A 184 8.93 14.26 4.96
N TRP A 185 9.84 13.53 4.33
CA TRP A 185 9.59 12.86 3.05
C TRP A 185 8.50 11.78 3.14
N ILE A 186 8.43 11.04 4.25
CA ILE A 186 7.38 10.01 4.45
C ILE A 186 6.03 10.70 4.62
N LEU A 187 5.96 11.77 5.42
CA LEU A 187 4.72 12.53 5.57
C LEU A 187 4.24 13.10 4.24
N TRP A 188 5.15 13.72 3.48
CA TRP A 188 4.84 14.26 2.17
C TRP A 188 4.35 13.18 1.20
N TYR A 189 5.07 12.05 1.13
CA TYR A 189 4.66 10.90 0.35
C TYR A 189 3.26 10.40 0.74
N MET A 190 2.95 10.28 2.04
CA MET A 190 1.64 9.84 2.49
C MET A 190 0.54 10.81 2.09
N ILE A 191 0.74 12.12 2.24
CA ILE A 191 -0.24 13.15 1.87
C ILE A 191 -0.51 13.08 0.36
N CYS A 192 0.54 13.05 -0.47
CA CYS A 192 0.41 12.93 -1.92
C CYS A 192 -0.22 11.60 -2.34
N SER A 193 0.23 10.48 -1.77
CA SER A 193 -0.32 9.15 -2.08
C SER A 193 -1.80 9.04 -1.71
N LEU A 194 -2.21 9.55 -0.54
CA LEU A 194 -3.60 9.51 -0.10
C LEU A 194 -4.48 10.38 -0.99
N THR A 195 -4.08 11.63 -1.23
CA THR A 195 -4.83 12.56 -2.10
C THR A 195 -5.01 11.99 -3.50
N VAL A 196 -3.94 11.51 -4.13
CA VAL A 196 -4.01 10.90 -5.46
C VAL A 196 -4.86 9.64 -5.45
N SER A 197 -4.69 8.76 -4.46
CA SER A 197 -5.51 7.55 -4.33
C SER A 197 -7.01 7.88 -4.27
N GLN A 198 -7.41 8.92 -3.54
CA GLN A 198 -8.81 9.34 -3.47
C GLN A 198 -9.33 9.86 -4.81
N VAL A 199 -8.53 10.69 -5.50
CA VAL A 199 -8.87 11.19 -6.85
C VAL A 199 -9.09 10.02 -7.82
N ILE A 200 -8.20 9.03 -7.80
CA ILE A 200 -8.27 7.88 -8.72
C ILE A 200 -9.44 6.97 -8.40
N ARG A 201 -9.68 6.66 -7.12
CA ARG A 201 -10.82 5.84 -6.69
C ARG A 201 -12.13 6.47 -7.14
N LYS A 202 -12.25 7.80 -6.98
CA LYS A 202 -13.41 8.56 -7.46
C LYS A 202 -13.51 8.57 -8.99
N ALA A 203 -12.40 8.76 -9.69
CA ALA A 203 -12.37 8.76 -11.15
C ALA A 203 -12.73 7.38 -11.75
N LEU A 204 -12.31 6.29 -11.10
CA LEU A 204 -12.56 4.93 -11.56
C LEU A 204 -13.87 4.33 -11.03
N ASN A 205 -14.60 5.07 -10.18
CA ASN A 205 -15.79 4.64 -9.44
C ASN A 205 -15.59 3.33 -8.68
N ILE A 206 -14.44 3.19 -8.03
CA ILE A 206 -14.06 1.98 -7.30
C ILE A 206 -14.09 2.28 -5.81
N GLY A 207 -14.94 1.55 -5.07
CA GLY A 207 -14.97 1.68 -3.62
C GLY A 207 -15.32 3.09 -3.14
N GLY A 208 -16.15 3.80 -3.90
CA GLY A 208 -16.87 4.95 -3.38
C GLY A 208 -17.82 4.47 -2.30
N ILE A 209 -17.63 4.99 -1.10
CA ILE A 209 -18.77 5.27 -0.22
C ILE A 209 -19.69 6.24 -0.96
#